data_AF-A0AAV4UAT8-F1
#
_entry.id   AF-A0AAV4UAT8-F1
#
_cell.length_a   1.000
_cell.length_b   1.000
_cell.length_c   1.000
_cell.angle_alpha   90.00
_cell.angle_beta   90.00
_cell.angle_gamma   90.00
#
_symmetry.space_group_name_H-M   'P 1'
#
loop_
_entity.id
_entity.type
_entity.pdbx_description
1 polymer ?
#
loop_
_entity_poly.entity_id
_entity_poly.type
_entity_poly.pdbx_seq_one_letter_code
_entity_poly.pdbx_strand_id
1 'polypeptide(L)'
;MATQKPVEWVNSLMTRFEEQLPCRSGPQTTHSRINVEQNKESLINISKYRFSLVIAGLTKILHSVNEMRLHSQFQPEFEKNFTSLNLLCWIPSKDQPKETSRYDEAMNVKSLLRELCQFIDVPSENHMVTQLKNLASKVLFSLSLNNFNAVFSRISARIQELSNSNEENPDLIDIELIQHINLDVGRLIKLLNEVIQKFKSLKKNVYVVLITSLEKAIWNWMDTYPKEFMDLQKKTNDELADCCDRLFDLLDNYAENNKKRMTAWPLQMMLLVLCSKILEEIINADAGVPLSSKHYRKRQFVDSVKKALVPHSSSKQQCEAAALTCVRLCKTSTYLNILDNNSIVFALAQSVINDLKVLLFNPYKPFCRSQATITQDVDLMIDCFVSCFRINPHNNEALKVCLTAGSPSTYHFVLVCSLHRIITQPRLSWWPQIDVVYSKAHELRSLFTDTLTKSNSRLYKSYTPTNDT
;
A
#
# COMPACT_ATOMS: atom_id res chain seq x y z
N MET A 1 -37.65 -2.89 33.57
CA MET A 1 -36.30 -3.14 34.14
C MET A 1 -35.52 -4.23 33.38
N ALA A 2 -35.65 -4.36 32.04
CA ALA A 2 -35.00 -5.45 31.27
C ALA A 2 -33.84 -5.00 30.36
N THR A 3 -33.50 -3.70 30.35
CA THR A 3 -32.53 -3.10 29.41
C THR A 3 -31.10 -2.95 29.96
N GLN A 4 -30.85 -3.15 31.26
CA GLN A 4 -29.53 -2.95 31.90
C GLN A 4 -28.57 -4.13 31.76
N LYS A 5 -29.06 -5.37 31.83
CA LYS A 5 -28.23 -6.58 31.78
C LYS A 5 -27.30 -6.68 30.55
N PRO A 6 -27.74 -6.29 29.32
CA PRO A 6 -26.87 -6.34 28.15
C PRO A 6 -25.68 -5.37 28.19
N VAL A 7 -25.83 -4.21 28.84
CA VAL A 7 -24.76 -3.20 28.95
C VAL A 7 -23.70 -3.67 29.94
N GLU A 8 -24.13 -4.23 31.08
CA GLU A 8 -23.25 -4.80 32.09
C GLU A 8 -22.42 -5.96 31.51
N TRP A 9 -23.03 -6.82 30.69
CA TRP A 9 -22.33 -7.94 30.07
C TRP A 9 -21.25 -7.48 29.08
N VAL A 10 -21.57 -6.47 28.25
CA VAL A 10 -20.58 -5.87 27.35
C VAL A 10 -19.44 -5.27 28.17
N ASN A 11 -19.75 -4.50 29.22
CA ASN A 11 -18.73 -3.90 30.07
C ASN A 11 -17.84 -4.93 30.76
N SER A 12 -18.41 -5.99 31.36
CA SER A 12 -17.63 -7.06 31.98
C SER A 12 -16.74 -7.80 30.98
N LEU A 13 -17.23 -8.05 29.76
CA LEU A 13 -16.44 -8.66 28.70
C LEU A 13 -15.30 -7.75 28.26
N MET A 14 -15.55 -6.44 28.17
CA MET A 14 -14.54 -5.43 27.84
C MET A 14 -13.47 -5.30 28.93
N THR A 15 -13.85 -5.30 30.20
CA THR A 15 -12.91 -5.28 31.33
C THR A 15 -12.04 -6.53 31.33
N ARG A 16 -12.63 -7.72 31.15
CA ARG A 16 -11.88 -8.98 31.05
C ARG A 16 -10.93 -8.97 29.85
N PHE A 17 -11.36 -8.41 28.73
CA PHE A 17 -10.51 -8.26 27.56
C PHE A 17 -9.34 -7.30 27.83
N GLU A 18 -9.58 -6.17 28.50
CA GLU A 18 -8.56 -5.20 28.88
C GLU A 18 -7.53 -5.76 29.88
N GLU A 19 -7.97 -6.54 30.87
CA GLU A 19 -7.09 -7.23 31.83
C GLU A 19 -6.21 -8.29 31.17
N GLN A 20 -6.69 -8.91 30.09
CA GLN A 20 -5.95 -9.93 29.33
C GLN A 20 -4.98 -9.34 28.31
N LEU A 21 -4.87 -8.01 28.23
CA LEU A 21 -3.84 -7.38 27.42
C LEU A 21 -2.45 -7.71 27.98
N PRO A 22 -1.49 -8.10 27.13
CA PRO A 22 -0.12 -8.41 27.55
C PRO A 22 0.58 -7.40 28.48
N CYS A 23 0.15 -6.13 28.58
CA CYS A 23 0.69 -5.06 29.43
C CYS A 23 0.15 -5.17 30.85
N ARG A 24 -0.95 -5.89 31.03
CA ARG A 24 -1.59 -6.13 32.32
C ARG A 24 -1.47 -7.59 32.79
N SER A 25 -1.27 -8.53 31.86
CA SER A 25 -1.34 -9.98 32.14
C SER A 25 0.01 -10.73 32.08
N GLY A 26 1.12 -10.10 31.67
CA GLY A 26 2.44 -10.73 31.63
C GLY A 26 2.58 -11.84 30.58
N PRO A 27 3.54 -12.79 30.72
CA PRO A 27 3.80 -13.84 29.75
C PRO A 27 2.60 -14.77 29.51
N GLN A 28 2.14 -14.83 28.25
CA GLN A 28 0.95 -15.59 27.86
C GLN A 28 1.19 -17.10 27.84
N THR A 29 0.37 -17.86 28.59
CA THR A 29 0.31 -19.33 28.57
C THR A 29 -0.59 -19.83 27.43
N THR A 30 -0.54 -21.13 27.10
CA THR A 30 -1.44 -21.73 26.10
C THR A 30 -2.92 -21.52 26.45
N HIS A 31 -3.27 -21.62 27.74
CA HIS A 31 -4.64 -21.37 28.22
C HIS A 31 -5.05 -19.90 28.11
N SER A 32 -4.15 -18.96 28.38
CA SER A 32 -4.48 -17.52 28.25
C SER A 32 -4.73 -17.15 26.78
N ARG A 33 -3.98 -17.73 25.84
CA ARG A 33 -4.20 -17.52 24.39
C ARG A 33 -5.57 -18.01 23.92
N ILE A 34 -6.01 -19.18 24.39
CA ILE A 34 -7.35 -19.72 24.06
C ILE A 34 -8.45 -18.82 24.63
N ASN A 35 -8.28 -18.34 25.87
CA ASN A 35 -9.23 -17.44 26.53
C ASN A 35 -9.36 -16.09 25.80
N VAL A 36 -8.24 -15.54 25.31
CA VAL A 36 -8.23 -14.32 24.48
C VAL A 36 -8.99 -14.53 23.18
N GLU A 37 -8.79 -15.65 22.48
CA GLU A 37 -9.53 -15.95 21.25
C GLU A 37 -11.04 -16.15 21.50
N GLN A 38 -11.43 -16.81 22.60
CA GLN A 38 -12.84 -16.95 22.98
C GLN A 38 -13.51 -15.61 23.33
N ASN A 39 -12.81 -14.74 24.07
CA ASN A 39 -13.29 -13.39 24.37
C ASN A 39 -13.43 -12.56 23.09
N LYS A 40 -12.51 -12.72 22.14
CA LYS A 40 -12.56 -12.10 20.81
C LYS A 40 -13.78 -12.55 20.01
N GLU A 41 -14.04 -13.86 19.90
CA GLU A 41 -15.24 -14.36 19.23
C GLU A 41 -16.52 -13.84 19.89
N SER A 42 -16.53 -13.77 21.22
CA SER A 42 -17.67 -13.24 21.98
C SER A 42 -17.91 -11.75 21.67
N LEU A 43 -16.85 -10.94 21.63
CA LEU A 43 -16.93 -9.51 21.27
C LEU A 43 -17.43 -9.31 19.84
N ILE A 44 -16.97 -10.13 18.89
CA ILE A 44 -17.41 -10.09 17.49
C ILE A 44 -18.91 -10.45 17.38
N ASN A 45 -19.36 -11.46 18.13
CA ASN A 45 -20.77 -11.86 18.09
C ASN A 45 -21.67 -10.78 18.72
N ILE A 46 -21.23 -10.17 19.83
CA ILE A 46 -21.97 -9.09 20.49
C ILE A 46 -21.97 -7.81 19.64
N SER A 47 -20.89 -7.50 18.94
CA SER A 47 -20.80 -6.29 18.11
C SER A 47 -21.83 -6.25 16.99
N LYS A 48 -22.30 -7.41 16.51
CA LYS A 48 -23.41 -7.50 15.53
C LYS A 48 -24.72 -6.90 16.04
N TYR A 49 -24.95 -6.93 17.36
CA TYR A 49 -26.18 -6.46 17.98
C TYR A 49 -25.99 -5.15 18.75
N ARG A 50 -24.78 -4.87 19.24
CA ARG A 50 -24.46 -3.75 20.13
C ARG A 50 -23.16 -3.04 19.71
N PHE A 51 -23.03 -2.76 18.42
CA PHE A 51 -21.84 -2.15 17.83
C PHE A 51 -21.36 -0.89 18.57
N SER A 52 -22.26 0.05 18.86
CA SER A 52 -21.94 1.32 19.51
C SER A 52 -21.25 1.14 20.87
N LEU A 53 -21.71 0.18 21.69
CA LEU A 53 -21.11 -0.09 23.01
C LEU A 53 -19.73 -0.75 22.89
N VAL A 54 -19.58 -1.70 21.96
CA VAL A 54 -18.31 -2.40 21.73
C VAL A 54 -17.26 -1.44 21.19
N ILE A 55 -17.60 -0.61 20.21
CA ILE A 55 -16.68 0.41 19.68
C ILE A 55 -16.31 1.43 20.76
N ALA A 56 -17.27 1.94 21.54
CA ALA A 56 -16.97 2.88 22.62
C ALA A 56 -15.99 2.29 23.65
N GLY A 57 -16.19 1.03 24.04
CA GLY A 57 -15.27 0.33 24.93
C GLY A 57 -13.88 0.14 24.32
N LEU A 58 -13.79 -0.25 23.04
CA LEU A 58 -12.51 -0.47 22.37
C LEU A 58 -11.74 0.84 22.16
N THR A 59 -12.45 1.92 21.87
CA THR A 59 -11.87 3.27 21.80
C THR A 59 -11.26 3.68 23.13
N LYS A 60 -11.93 3.39 24.27
CA LYS A 60 -11.37 3.65 25.60
C LYS A 60 -10.09 2.84 25.87
N ILE A 61 -10.09 1.57 25.49
CA ILE A 61 -8.90 0.72 25.60
C ILE A 61 -7.76 1.27 24.75
N LEU A 62 -8.02 1.63 23.50
CA LEU A 62 -7.01 2.24 22.62
C LEU A 62 -6.46 3.55 23.18
N HIS A 63 -7.34 4.40 23.70
CA HIS A 63 -6.95 5.65 24.34
C HIS A 63 -6.02 5.39 25.54
N SER A 64 -6.36 4.43 26.40
CA SER A 64 -5.48 4.03 27.51
C SER A 64 -4.13 3.51 27.04
N VAL A 65 -4.08 2.76 25.93
CA VAL A 65 -2.82 2.26 25.35
C VAL A 65 -1.99 3.41 24.77
N ASN A 66 -2.61 4.39 24.10
CA ASN A 66 -1.94 5.59 23.60
C ASN A 66 -1.36 6.43 24.73
N GLU A 67 -2.12 6.64 25.81
CA GLU A 67 -1.66 7.35 27.01
C GLU A 67 -0.43 6.66 27.63
N MET A 68 -0.51 5.34 27.85
CA MET A 68 0.62 4.60 28.42
C MET A 68 1.88 4.67 27.54
N ARG A 69 1.72 4.76 26.22
CA ARG A 69 2.84 4.89 25.27
C ARG A 69 3.56 6.24 25.41
N LEU A 70 2.83 7.33 25.62
CA LEU A 70 3.41 8.67 25.79
C LEU A 70 4.27 8.77 27.07
N HIS A 71 3.99 7.93 28.07
CA HIS A 71 4.64 7.97 29.39
C HIS A 71 5.88 7.05 29.52
N SER A 72 6.42 6.53 28.40
CA SER A 72 7.75 5.89 28.27
C SER A 72 8.14 4.75 29.24
N GLN A 73 7.26 4.25 30.10
CA GLN A 73 7.64 3.36 31.21
C GLN A 73 7.77 1.86 30.90
N PHE A 74 7.49 1.39 29.69
CA PHE A 74 7.56 -0.05 29.40
C PHE A 74 7.76 -0.31 27.90
N GLN A 75 9.00 -0.35 27.42
CA GLN A 75 9.28 -0.67 26.01
C GLN A 75 9.04 -2.14 25.63
N PRO A 76 9.60 -3.16 26.30
CA PRO A 76 9.61 -4.53 25.75
C PRO A 76 8.29 -5.32 25.91
N GLU A 77 7.43 -4.99 26.87
CA GLU A 77 6.15 -5.70 27.07
C GLU A 77 4.98 -5.04 26.30
N PHE A 78 5.07 -3.73 26.02
CA PHE A 78 4.12 -3.00 25.18
C PHE A 78 4.16 -3.47 23.72
N GLU A 79 5.30 -4.01 23.30
CA GLU A 79 5.54 -4.56 21.98
C GLU A 79 4.73 -5.83 21.67
N LYS A 80 4.21 -6.53 22.69
CA LYS A 80 3.37 -7.74 22.52
C LYS A 80 1.86 -7.48 22.63
N ASN A 81 1.46 -6.25 22.98
CA ASN A 81 0.09 -5.92 23.42
C ASN A 81 -0.99 -5.79 22.37
N PHE A 82 -0.63 -5.85 21.09
CA PHE A 82 -1.50 -5.38 20.03
C PHE A 82 -2.49 -6.42 19.48
N THR A 83 -2.88 -7.38 20.32
CA THR A 83 -4.06 -8.23 20.10
C THR A 83 -5.34 -7.41 19.95
N SER A 84 -5.47 -6.23 20.59
CA SER A 84 -6.66 -5.37 20.55
C SER A 84 -6.96 -4.76 19.18
N LEU A 85 -5.94 -4.27 18.46
CA LEU A 85 -6.11 -3.77 17.09
C LEU A 85 -6.44 -4.91 16.13
N ASN A 86 -5.90 -6.10 16.39
CA ASN A 86 -6.29 -7.30 15.66
C ASN A 86 -7.79 -7.56 15.79
N LEU A 87 -8.43 -7.39 16.97
CA LEU A 87 -9.90 -7.52 17.10
C LEU A 87 -10.69 -6.45 16.33
N LEU A 88 -10.22 -5.20 16.38
CA LEU A 88 -10.87 -4.08 15.69
C LEU A 88 -10.95 -4.29 14.16
N CYS A 89 -10.06 -5.09 13.58
CA CYS A 89 -10.13 -5.47 12.16
C CYS A 89 -11.38 -6.32 11.80
N TRP A 90 -11.96 -7.04 12.76
CA TRP A 90 -13.03 -8.04 12.50
C TRP A 90 -14.43 -7.50 12.78
N ILE A 91 -14.52 -6.46 13.60
CA ILE A 91 -15.79 -5.90 14.07
C ILE A 91 -16.59 -5.19 12.96
N PRO A 92 -15.95 -4.50 11.99
CA PRO A 92 -16.67 -3.90 10.86
C PRO A 92 -17.07 -4.89 9.76
N SER A 93 -16.47 -6.07 9.69
CA SER A 93 -16.45 -6.89 8.46
C SER A 93 -17.54 -7.97 8.37
N LYS A 94 -18.43 -8.13 9.36
CA LYS A 94 -19.52 -9.12 9.30
C LYS A 94 -20.87 -8.53 9.71
N ASP A 95 -21.72 -8.30 8.71
CA ASP A 95 -23.17 -8.12 8.82
C ASP A 95 -23.63 -7.19 9.93
N GLN A 96 -23.43 -5.88 9.74
CA GLN A 96 -24.14 -4.89 10.55
C GLN A 96 -25.62 -4.84 10.09
N PRO A 97 -26.60 -5.11 10.97
CA PRO A 97 -27.99 -4.78 10.69
C PRO A 97 -28.11 -3.25 10.54
N LYS A 98 -28.74 -2.80 9.44
CA LYS A 98 -28.87 -1.40 9.01
C LYS A 98 -29.57 -0.44 9.99
N GLU A 99 -29.94 -0.91 11.17
CA GLU A 99 -30.80 -0.18 12.08
C GLU A 99 -30.29 -0.31 13.52
N THR A 100 -29.50 0.67 13.98
CA THR A 100 -29.69 1.28 15.30
C THR A 100 -28.82 2.54 15.47
N SER A 101 -29.49 3.69 15.69
CA SER A 101 -28.95 4.98 16.16
C SER A 101 -27.69 5.54 15.47
N ARG A 102 -27.85 6.05 14.25
CA ARG A 102 -26.80 6.66 13.39
C ARG A 102 -25.92 7.74 14.04
N TYR A 103 -26.38 8.41 15.09
CA TYR A 103 -25.64 9.54 15.70
C TYR A 103 -24.55 9.09 16.68
N ASP A 104 -24.90 8.23 17.65
CA ASP A 104 -23.95 7.72 18.64
C ASP A 104 -22.87 6.87 17.96
N GLU A 105 -23.25 6.10 16.93
CA GLU A 105 -22.31 5.37 16.10
C GLU A 105 -21.32 6.33 15.39
N ALA A 106 -21.81 7.41 14.78
CA ALA A 106 -20.95 8.39 14.14
C ALA A 106 -19.99 9.09 15.11
N MET A 107 -20.42 9.39 16.35
CA MET A 107 -19.55 9.95 17.38
C MET A 107 -18.48 8.95 17.83
N ASN A 108 -18.86 7.68 18.03
CA ASN A 108 -17.93 6.62 18.40
C ASN A 108 -16.89 6.35 17.31
N VAL A 109 -17.31 6.39 16.03
CA VAL A 109 -16.41 6.28 14.87
C VAL A 109 -15.44 7.47 14.82
N LYS A 110 -15.90 8.70 15.07
CA LYS A 110 -15.01 9.88 15.13
C LYS A 110 -13.96 9.76 16.23
N SER A 111 -14.36 9.30 17.42
CA SER A 111 -13.44 9.06 18.54
C SER A 111 -12.44 7.96 18.22
N LEU A 112 -12.90 6.86 17.63
CA LEU A 112 -12.03 5.78 17.19
C LEU A 112 -11.01 6.24 16.14
N LEU A 113 -11.44 7.00 15.13
CA LEU A 113 -10.56 7.57 14.11
C LEU A 113 -9.46 8.43 14.72
N ARG A 114 -9.79 9.26 15.72
CA ARG A 114 -8.80 10.09 16.43
C ARG A 114 -7.69 9.24 17.06
N GLU A 115 -8.04 8.14 17.70
CA GLU A 115 -7.06 7.23 18.31
C GLU A 115 -6.24 6.47 17.25
N LEU A 116 -6.87 6.05 16.15
CA LEU A 116 -6.19 5.35 15.05
C LEU A 116 -5.15 6.24 14.35
N CYS A 117 -5.43 7.53 14.17
CA CYS A 117 -4.49 8.47 13.55
C CYS A 117 -3.14 8.53 14.31
N GLN A 118 -3.16 8.46 15.64
CA GLN A 118 -1.94 8.49 16.47
C GLN A 118 -1.03 7.26 16.26
N PHE A 119 -1.62 6.13 15.85
CA PHE A 119 -0.87 4.93 15.50
C PHE A 119 -0.33 4.96 14.06
N ILE A 120 -0.98 5.70 13.17
CA ILE A 120 -0.54 5.86 11.77
C ILE A 120 0.64 6.84 11.69
N ASP A 121 0.65 7.89 12.52
CA ASP A 121 1.63 8.98 12.48
C ASP A 121 3.04 8.63 13.01
N VAL A 122 3.23 7.46 13.63
CA VAL A 122 4.49 7.14 14.31
C VAL A 122 5.69 7.06 13.36
N PRO A 123 6.85 7.66 13.61
CA PRO A 123 8.03 7.45 12.76
C PRO A 123 8.43 5.96 12.70
N SER A 124 8.60 5.42 11.50
CA SER A 124 8.84 3.99 11.23
C SER A 124 10.29 3.59 11.49
N GLU A 125 10.74 3.65 12.74
CA GLU A 125 12.13 3.36 13.13
C GLU A 125 12.41 1.88 13.43
N ASN A 126 11.36 1.11 13.76
CA ASN A 126 11.46 -0.31 14.10
C ASN A 126 10.41 -1.16 13.35
N HIS A 127 10.75 -2.41 13.02
CA HIS A 127 9.86 -3.39 12.40
C HIS A 127 8.51 -3.53 13.14
N MET A 128 8.53 -3.46 14.47
CA MET A 128 7.32 -3.54 15.30
C MET A 128 6.37 -2.35 15.12
N VAL A 129 6.92 -1.13 14.97
CA VAL A 129 6.12 0.08 14.66
C VAL A 129 5.46 -0.06 13.28
N THR A 130 6.16 -0.69 12.33
CA THR A 130 5.61 -0.95 11.00
C THR A 130 4.45 -1.96 11.07
N GLN A 131 4.57 -3.01 11.90
CA GLN A 131 3.45 -3.93 12.15
C GLN A 131 2.25 -3.22 12.78
N LEU A 132 2.49 -2.30 13.72
CA LEU A 132 1.45 -1.51 14.36
C LEU A 132 0.69 -0.62 13.38
N LYS A 133 1.41 0.11 12.52
CA LYS A 133 0.81 0.88 11.42
C LYS A 133 -0.02 -0.01 10.50
N ASN A 134 0.49 -1.19 10.16
CA ASN A 134 -0.25 -2.13 9.30
C ASN A 134 -1.54 -2.60 9.96
N LEU A 135 -1.55 -2.84 11.28
CA LEU A 135 -2.78 -3.18 12.01
C LEU A 135 -3.76 -2.00 12.04
N ALA A 136 -3.30 -0.80 12.40
CA ALA A 136 -4.14 0.40 12.40
C ALA A 136 -4.74 0.67 11.01
N SER A 137 -3.94 0.51 9.94
CA SER A 137 -4.40 0.59 8.56
C SER A 137 -5.49 -0.44 8.24
N LYS A 138 -5.36 -1.69 8.71
CA LYS A 138 -6.38 -2.73 8.48
C LYS A 138 -7.68 -2.44 9.23
N VAL A 139 -7.60 -1.89 10.45
CA VAL A 139 -8.77 -1.42 11.20
C VAL A 139 -9.45 -0.30 10.45
N LEU A 140 -8.70 0.72 10.04
CA LEU A 140 -9.23 1.88 9.30
C LEU A 140 -9.88 1.45 7.98
N PHE A 141 -9.23 0.57 7.23
CA PHE A 141 -9.78 -0.02 6.01
C PHE A 141 -11.11 -0.70 6.29
N SER A 142 -11.16 -1.57 7.29
CA SER A 142 -12.38 -2.29 7.67
C SER A 142 -13.48 -1.34 8.14
N LEU A 143 -13.15 -0.33 8.95
CA LEU A 143 -14.08 0.69 9.42
C LEU A 143 -14.72 1.45 8.26
N SER A 144 -13.91 1.83 7.27
CA SER A 144 -14.37 2.57 6.09
C SER A 144 -15.27 1.75 5.15
N LEU A 145 -15.34 0.41 5.28
CA LEU A 145 -16.30 -0.41 4.51
C LEU A 145 -17.73 0.04 4.76
N ASN A 146 -18.12 0.18 6.03
CA ASN A 146 -19.49 0.54 6.42
C ASN A 146 -19.62 2.01 6.80
N ASN A 147 -18.54 2.67 7.21
CA ASN A 147 -18.54 4.03 7.73
C ASN A 147 -17.80 5.02 6.81
N PHE A 148 -17.81 4.75 5.49
CA PHE A 148 -17.09 5.55 4.50
C PHE A 148 -17.35 7.06 4.66
N ASN A 149 -18.61 7.48 4.76
CA ASN A 149 -18.95 8.91 4.87
C ASN A 149 -18.31 9.57 6.09
N ALA A 150 -18.24 8.89 7.24
CA ALA A 150 -17.63 9.46 8.45
C ALA A 150 -16.12 9.66 8.28
N VAL A 151 -15.42 8.67 7.69
CA VAL A 151 -13.98 8.77 7.41
C VAL A 151 -13.72 9.80 6.32
N PHE A 152 -14.50 9.78 5.25
CA PHE A 152 -14.39 10.69 4.11
C PHE A 152 -14.67 12.14 4.50
N SER A 153 -15.67 12.41 5.34
CA SER A 153 -15.94 13.76 5.85
C SER A 153 -14.75 14.33 6.65
N ARG A 154 -14.00 13.49 7.38
CA ARG A 154 -12.79 13.91 8.08
C ARG A 154 -11.69 14.32 7.08
N ILE A 155 -11.47 13.48 6.06
CA ILE A 155 -10.50 13.76 4.98
C ILE A 155 -10.87 15.03 4.22
N SER A 156 -12.13 15.16 3.79
CA SER A 156 -12.64 16.33 3.07
C SER A 156 -12.52 17.61 3.91
N ALA A 157 -12.88 17.55 5.20
CA ALA A 157 -12.70 18.69 6.12
C ALA A 157 -11.23 19.11 6.22
N ARG A 158 -10.29 18.15 6.30
CA ARG A 158 -8.86 18.47 6.31
C ARG A 158 -8.39 19.09 5.00
N ILE A 159 -8.79 18.55 3.84
CA ILE A 159 -8.46 19.13 2.53
C ILE A 159 -8.99 20.58 2.45
N GLN A 160 -10.21 20.82 2.91
CA GLN A 160 -10.81 22.16 2.95
C GLN A 160 -10.04 23.11 3.85
N GLU A 161 -9.66 22.68 5.06
CA GLU A 161 -8.87 23.47 5.99
C GLU A 161 -7.51 23.84 5.38
N LEU A 162 -6.79 22.86 4.83
CA LEU A 162 -5.48 23.06 4.18
C LEU A 162 -5.57 23.97 2.95
N SER A 163 -6.70 23.97 2.25
CA SER A 163 -6.95 24.86 1.10
C SER A 163 -7.13 26.34 1.51
N ASN A 164 -7.51 26.57 2.76
CA ASN A 164 -7.72 27.90 3.34
C ASN A 164 -6.57 28.33 4.27
N SER A 165 -5.70 27.40 4.66
CA SER A 165 -4.64 27.64 5.63
C SER A 165 -3.45 28.41 5.03
N ASN A 166 -2.86 29.28 5.85
CA ASN A 166 -1.60 29.96 5.57
C ASN A 166 -0.42 29.40 6.38
N GLU A 167 -0.64 28.31 7.11
CA GLU A 167 0.41 27.63 7.87
C GLU A 167 1.47 27.02 6.95
N GLU A 168 2.76 27.24 7.25
CA GLU A 168 3.85 26.70 6.43
C GLU A 168 4.06 25.20 6.63
N ASN A 169 3.80 24.66 7.83
CA ASN A 169 3.98 23.25 8.18
C ASN A 169 2.73 22.67 8.86
N PRO A 170 1.59 22.56 8.13
CA PRO A 170 0.39 21.99 8.70
C PRO A 170 0.54 20.48 8.90
N ASP A 171 -0.21 19.93 9.87
CA ASP A 171 -0.34 18.49 10.09
C ASP A 171 -1.02 17.80 8.88
N LEU A 172 -0.42 16.73 8.35
CA LEU A 172 -0.88 16.03 7.14
C LEU A 172 -1.42 14.62 7.42
N ILE A 173 -1.51 14.18 8.68
CA ILE A 173 -1.93 12.82 9.06
C ILE A 173 -3.29 12.46 8.45
N ASP A 174 -4.26 13.38 8.51
CA ASP A 174 -5.60 13.15 8.00
C ASP A 174 -5.64 13.02 6.45
N ILE A 175 -4.62 13.54 5.75
CA ILE A 175 -4.46 13.32 4.29
C ILE A 175 -3.91 11.92 4.03
N GLU A 176 -3.00 11.42 4.87
CA GLU A 176 -2.47 10.06 4.74
C GLU A 176 -3.55 8.98 4.91
N LEU A 177 -4.66 9.28 5.59
CA LEU A 177 -5.80 8.35 5.71
C LEU A 177 -6.34 7.89 4.35
N ILE A 178 -6.19 8.72 3.30
CA ILE A 178 -6.58 8.38 1.93
C ILE A 178 -5.99 7.04 1.47
N GLN A 179 -4.75 6.72 1.87
CA GLN A 179 -4.07 5.49 1.45
C GLN A 179 -4.60 4.22 2.16
N HIS A 180 -5.39 4.39 3.22
CA HIS A 180 -5.80 3.31 4.13
C HIS A 180 -7.30 3.01 4.08
N ILE A 181 -8.10 3.80 3.38
CA ILE A 181 -9.54 3.60 3.25
C ILE A 181 -9.88 2.58 2.15
N ASN A 182 -11.02 1.91 2.33
CA ASN A 182 -11.62 1.04 1.35
C ASN A 182 -12.42 1.86 0.32
N LEU A 183 -11.96 1.80 -0.92
CA LEU A 183 -12.57 2.47 -2.06
C LEU A 183 -13.12 1.42 -3.02
N ASP A 184 -14.37 1.58 -3.45
CA ASP A 184 -14.90 1.04 -4.71
C ASP A 184 -14.82 2.14 -5.78
N VAL A 185 -15.17 1.86 -7.04
CA VAL A 185 -15.16 2.87 -8.13
C VAL A 185 -15.95 4.13 -7.75
N GLY A 186 -17.13 4.01 -7.14
CA GLY A 186 -17.97 5.15 -6.78
C GLY A 186 -17.35 6.03 -5.69
N ARG A 187 -16.72 5.41 -4.69
CA ARG A 187 -15.97 6.10 -3.62
C ARG A 187 -14.70 6.76 -4.15
N LEU A 188 -14.01 6.11 -5.09
CA LEU A 188 -12.84 6.67 -5.76
C LEU A 188 -13.22 7.94 -6.54
N ILE A 189 -14.31 7.91 -7.32
CA ILE A 189 -14.84 9.09 -8.01
C ILE A 189 -15.12 10.24 -7.03
N LYS A 190 -15.79 9.97 -5.91
CA LYS A 190 -16.06 10.98 -4.87
C LYS A 190 -14.77 11.61 -4.32
N LEU A 191 -13.77 10.78 -4.03
CA LEU A 191 -12.48 11.24 -3.54
C LEU A 191 -11.74 12.10 -4.57
N LEU A 192 -11.68 11.66 -5.82
CA LEU A 192 -11.01 12.41 -6.88
C LEU A 192 -11.68 13.76 -7.11
N ASN A 193 -13.02 13.81 -7.15
CA ASN A 193 -13.76 15.06 -7.28
C ASN A 193 -13.46 16.05 -6.14
N GLU A 194 -13.44 15.58 -4.89
CA GLU A 194 -13.09 16.41 -3.73
C GLU A 194 -11.69 17.02 -3.86
N VAL A 195 -10.72 16.19 -4.25
CA VAL A 195 -9.35 16.64 -4.49
C VAL A 195 -9.29 17.66 -5.62
N ILE A 196 -9.90 17.36 -6.78
CA ILE A 196 -9.89 18.23 -7.97
C ILE A 196 -10.45 19.62 -7.64
N GLN A 197 -11.53 19.69 -6.86
CA GLN A 197 -12.16 20.96 -6.48
C GLN A 197 -11.25 21.87 -5.65
N LYS A 198 -10.38 21.30 -4.82
CA LYS A 198 -9.52 22.05 -3.88
C LYS A 198 -8.06 22.12 -4.32
N PHE A 199 -7.66 21.33 -5.30
CA PHE A 199 -6.27 21.10 -5.69
C PHE A 199 -5.49 22.41 -5.87
N LYS A 200 -6.01 23.35 -6.66
CA LYS A 200 -5.32 24.62 -6.99
C LYS A 200 -5.07 25.52 -5.77
N SER A 201 -5.84 25.37 -4.70
CA SER A 201 -5.72 26.16 -3.48
C SER A 201 -4.74 25.56 -2.47
N LEU A 202 -4.26 24.33 -2.68
CA LEU A 202 -3.36 23.66 -1.75
C LEU A 202 -1.93 24.21 -1.82
N LYS A 203 -1.22 24.14 -0.69
CA LYS A 203 0.18 24.56 -0.56
C LYS A 203 1.16 23.47 -1.02
N LYS A 204 2.39 23.89 -1.32
CA LYS A 204 3.43 23.08 -2.00
C LYS A 204 3.78 21.77 -1.28
N ASN A 205 3.83 21.77 0.05
CA ASN A 205 4.13 20.61 0.90
C ASN A 205 2.97 19.59 0.96
N VAL A 206 1.71 20.06 0.93
CA VAL A 206 0.52 19.19 0.94
C VAL A 206 0.48 18.28 -0.28
N TYR A 207 0.87 18.78 -1.46
CA TYR A 207 0.81 18.02 -2.71
C TYR A 207 1.58 16.71 -2.66
N VAL A 208 2.78 16.69 -2.04
CA VAL A 208 3.62 15.48 -2.05
C VAL A 208 2.94 14.34 -1.30
N VAL A 209 2.40 14.64 -0.11
CA VAL A 209 1.66 13.66 0.69
C VAL A 209 0.36 13.26 0.01
N LEU A 210 -0.37 14.21 -0.56
CA LEU A 210 -1.61 13.96 -1.28
C LEU A 210 -1.40 13.05 -2.50
N ILE A 211 -0.41 13.35 -3.35
CA ILE A 211 -0.07 12.56 -4.55
C ILE A 211 0.29 11.12 -4.15
N THR A 212 1.15 10.97 -3.15
CA THR A 212 1.58 9.65 -2.66
C THR A 212 0.41 8.86 -2.08
N SER A 213 -0.47 9.53 -1.34
CA SER A 213 -1.64 8.90 -0.71
C SER A 213 -2.67 8.47 -1.76
N LEU A 214 -2.91 9.29 -2.79
CA LEU A 214 -3.79 8.94 -3.91
C LEU A 214 -3.24 7.80 -4.76
N GLU A 215 -1.94 7.77 -5.05
CA GLU A 215 -1.32 6.65 -5.76
C GLU A 215 -1.57 5.33 -5.02
N LYS A 216 -1.29 5.31 -3.71
CA LYS A 216 -1.52 4.13 -2.86
C LYS A 216 -2.99 3.76 -2.73
N ALA A 217 -3.90 4.74 -2.70
CA ALA A 217 -5.33 4.49 -2.64
C ALA A 217 -5.84 3.79 -3.90
N ILE A 218 -5.39 4.23 -5.09
CA ILE A 218 -5.70 3.57 -6.37
C ILE A 218 -5.15 2.13 -6.38
N TRP A 219 -3.92 1.94 -5.90
CA TRP A 219 -3.33 0.60 -5.76
C TRP A 219 -4.13 -0.30 -4.83
N ASN A 220 -4.52 0.22 -3.66
CA ASN A 220 -5.30 -0.53 -2.69
C ASN A 220 -6.68 -0.93 -3.24
N TRP A 221 -7.33 -0.02 -3.99
CA TRP A 221 -8.57 -0.34 -4.72
C TRP A 221 -8.36 -1.47 -5.72
N MET A 222 -7.31 -1.42 -6.54
CA MET A 222 -7.00 -2.49 -7.50
C MET A 222 -6.69 -3.84 -6.83
N ASP A 223 -5.96 -3.82 -5.71
CA ASP A 223 -5.65 -5.02 -4.92
C ASP A 223 -6.90 -5.63 -4.28
N THR A 224 -7.83 -4.78 -3.83
CA THR A 224 -9.06 -5.20 -3.15
C THR A 224 -10.15 -5.65 -4.13
N TYR A 225 -10.35 -4.90 -5.21
CA TYR A 225 -11.41 -5.08 -6.19
C TYR A 225 -10.85 -5.23 -7.62
N PRO A 226 -10.00 -6.24 -7.89
CA PRO A 226 -9.34 -6.40 -9.19
C PRO A 226 -10.35 -6.60 -10.35
N LYS A 227 -11.55 -7.11 -10.05
CA LYS A 227 -12.64 -7.25 -11.03
C LYS A 227 -13.17 -5.90 -11.51
N GLU A 228 -13.34 -4.92 -10.61
CA GLU A 228 -13.79 -3.57 -11.01
C GLU A 228 -12.79 -2.94 -11.99
N PHE A 229 -11.49 -3.11 -11.75
CA PHE A 229 -10.44 -2.63 -12.65
C PHE A 229 -10.49 -3.34 -14.03
N MET A 230 -10.66 -4.67 -14.05
CA MET A 230 -10.81 -5.40 -15.32
C MET A 230 -12.03 -4.96 -16.12
N ASP A 231 -13.17 -4.80 -15.45
CA ASP A 231 -14.42 -4.39 -16.08
C ASP A 231 -14.29 -2.96 -16.62
N LEU A 232 -13.58 -2.07 -15.92
CA LEU A 232 -13.25 -0.72 -16.37
C LEU A 232 -12.45 -0.70 -17.68
N GLN A 233 -11.50 -1.63 -17.85
CA GLN A 233 -10.72 -1.73 -19.08
C GLN A 233 -11.57 -2.19 -20.28
N LYS A 234 -12.62 -3.00 -20.04
CA LYS A 234 -13.55 -3.44 -21.09
C LYS A 234 -14.62 -2.41 -21.40
N LYS A 235 -15.14 -1.73 -20.37
CA LYS A 235 -16.17 -0.71 -20.46
C LYS A 235 -15.75 0.49 -19.63
N THR A 236 -15.41 1.58 -20.32
CA THR A 236 -15.04 2.84 -19.69
C THR A 236 -16.16 3.36 -18.79
N ASN A 237 -15.79 3.83 -17.60
CA ASN A 237 -16.63 4.67 -16.76
C ASN A 237 -16.29 6.13 -17.08
N ASP A 238 -17.20 6.83 -17.75
CA ASP A 238 -16.92 8.19 -18.25
C ASP A 238 -16.76 9.22 -17.11
N GLU A 239 -17.41 9.04 -15.96
CA GLU A 239 -17.26 9.92 -14.79
C GLU A 239 -15.89 9.75 -14.13
N LEU A 240 -15.43 8.51 -13.96
CA LEU A 240 -14.08 8.23 -13.47
C LEU A 240 -13.03 8.75 -14.46
N ALA A 241 -13.24 8.53 -15.76
CA ALA A 241 -12.32 9.01 -16.79
C ALA A 241 -12.21 10.54 -16.79
N ASP A 242 -13.32 11.28 -16.65
CA ASP A 242 -13.29 12.75 -16.50
C ASP A 242 -12.49 13.19 -15.26
N CYS A 243 -12.72 12.53 -14.11
CA CYS A 243 -11.97 12.82 -12.89
C CYS A 243 -10.46 12.60 -13.09
N CYS A 244 -10.08 11.45 -13.66
CA CYS A 244 -8.69 11.11 -13.92
C CYS A 244 -8.03 12.05 -14.93
N ASP A 245 -8.73 12.42 -16.01
CA ASP A 245 -8.27 13.35 -17.04
C ASP A 245 -7.99 14.75 -16.45
N ARG A 246 -8.94 15.27 -15.68
CA ARG A 246 -8.83 16.58 -15.02
C ARG A 246 -7.72 16.60 -13.97
N LEU A 247 -7.62 15.55 -13.14
CA LEU A 247 -6.56 15.48 -12.13
C LEU A 247 -5.18 15.33 -12.79
N PHE A 248 -5.07 14.57 -13.88
CA PHE A 248 -3.83 14.50 -14.66
C PHE A 248 -3.39 15.89 -15.12
N ASP A 249 -4.29 16.67 -15.71
CA ASP A 249 -3.97 18.01 -16.21
C ASP A 249 -3.59 18.96 -15.08
N LEU A 250 -4.25 18.87 -13.91
CA LEU A 250 -3.86 19.63 -12.72
C LEU A 250 -2.44 19.28 -12.26
N LEU A 251 -2.07 18.00 -12.26
CA LEU A 251 -0.74 17.54 -11.88
C LEU A 251 0.34 17.98 -12.90
N ASP A 252 0.04 17.90 -14.19
CA ASP A 252 0.97 18.33 -15.24
C ASP A 252 1.22 19.85 -15.19
N ASN A 253 0.16 20.65 -14.97
CA ASN A 253 0.28 22.10 -14.85
C ASN A 253 0.99 22.55 -13.56
N TYR A 254 0.81 21.82 -12.46
CA TYR A 254 1.45 22.16 -11.16
C TYR A 254 2.98 22.01 -11.19
N ALA A 255 3.51 21.24 -12.14
CA ALA A 255 4.91 20.88 -12.21
C ALA A 255 5.82 22.02 -12.73
N GLU A 256 5.85 23.18 -12.06
CA GLU A 256 6.72 24.33 -12.38
C GLU A 256 8.23 23.99 -12.29
N ASN A 257 8.60 22.93 -11.56
CA ASN A 257 9.98 22.46 -11.42
C ASN A 257 10.09 20.95 -11.74
N ASN A 258 11.13 20.59 -12.49
CA ASN A 258 11.47 19.22 -12.89
C ASN A 258 11.41 18.20 -11.74
N LYS A 259 11.88 18.55 -10.53
CA LYS A 259 11.88 17.60 -9.39
C LYS A 259 10.48 17.20 -8.94
N LYS A 260 9.55 18.16 -8.87
CA LYS A 260 8.17 17.93 -8.44
C LYS A 260 7.36 17.20 -9.49
N ARG A 261 7.66 17.50 -10.77
CA ARG A 261 7.09 16.80 -11.92
C ARG A 261 7.29 15.29 -11.78
N MET A 262 8.52 14.88 -11.48
CA MET A 262 8.90 13.48 -11.36
C MET A 262 8.19 12.74 -10.22
N THR A 263 7.89 13.41 -9.11
CA THR A 263 7.12 12.81 -8.00
C THR A 263 5.67 12.49 -8.40
N ALA A 264 5.09 13.24 -9.33
CA ALA A 264 3.73 13.02 -9.81
C ALA A 264 3.62 11.90 -10.85
N TRP A 265 4.73 11.49 -11.48
CA TRP A 265 4.72 10.54 -12.59
C TRP A 265 4.03 9.20 -12.29
N PRO A 266 4.27 8.54 -11.14
CA PRO A 266 3.57 7.30 -10.83
C PRO A 266 2.05 7.49 -10.79
N LEU A 267 1.54 8.53 -10.12
CA LEU A 267 0.12 8.84 -10.07
C LEU A 267 -0.42 9.20 -11.46
N GLN A 268 0.28 10.04 -12.22
CA GLN A 268 -0.12 10.43 -13.58
C GLN A 268 -0.25 9.21 -14.52
N MET A 269 0.67 8.24 -14.43
CA MET A 269 0.59 6.99 -15.19
C MET A 269 -0.62 6.16 -14.75
N MET A 270 -0.87 6.04 -13.45
CA MET A 270 -2.05 5.30 -12.95
C MET A 270 -3.35 5.96 -13.41
N LEU A 271 -3.49 7.29 -13.30
CA LEU A 271 -4.65 8.02 -13.80
C LEU A 271 -4.86 7.81 -15.31
N LEU A 272 -3.78 7.82 -16.09
CA LEU A 272 -3.86 7.59 -17.53
C LEU A 272 -4.33 6.16 -17.86
N VAL A 273 -3.88 5.15 -17.11
CA VAL A 273 -4.35 3.76 -17.25
C VAL A 273 -5.83 3.60 -16.90
N LEU A 274 -6.37 4.43 -16.00
CA LEU A 274 -7.81 4.46 -15.72
C LEU A 274 -8.62 5.14 -16.84
N CYS A 275 -7.98 5.93 -17.71
CA CYS A 275 -8.56 6.54 -18.90
C CYS A 275 -8.33 5.70 -20.16
N SER A 276 -8.91 4.49 -20.24
CA SER A 276 -8.62 3.51 -21.29
C SER A 276 -8.72 4.06 -22.73
N LYS A 277 -9.77 4.84 -23.07
CA LYS A 277 -9.93 5.48 -24.39
C LYS A 277 -8.81 6.47 -24.72
N ILE A 278 -8.39 7.28 -23.75
CA ILE A 278 -7.31 8.26 -23.94
C ILE A 278 -5.97 7.53 -24.15
N LEU A 279 -5.73 6.49 -23.35
CA LEU A 279 -4.54 5.67 -23.47
C LEU A 279 -4.51 4.94 -24.83
N GLU A 280 -5.65 4.42 -25.30
CA GLU A 280 -5.79 3.82 -26.63
C GLU A 280 -5.37 4.77 -27.74
N GLU A 281 -5.89 6.00 -27.74
CA GLU A 281 -5.52 7.04 -28.71
C GLU A 281 -4.01 7.31 -28.70
N ILE A 282 -3.40 7.40 -27.52
CA ILE A 282 -1.96 7.68 -27.38
C ILE A 282 -1.11 6.56 -27.97
N ILE A 283 -1.43 5.30 -27.66
CA ILE A 283 -0.65 4.15 -28.14
C ILE A 283 -0.86 3.93 -29.64
N ASN A 284 -2.09 4.09 -30.13
CA ASN A 284 -2.39 3.95 -31.55
C ASN A 284 -1.80 5.10 -32.39
N ALA A 285 -1.50 6.25 -31.79
CA ALA A 285 -0.81 7.34 -32.47
C ALA A 285 0.64 7.01 -32.86
N ASP A 286 1.26 5.99 -32.25
CA ASP A 286 2.54 5.44 -32.71
C ASP A 286 2.38 4.65 -34.01
N ALA A 287 1.18 4.11 -34.28
CA ALA A 287 0.81 3.42 -35.53
C ALA A 287 0.26 4.38 -36.61
N GLY A 288 0.35 5.70 -36.40
CA GLY A 288 -0.08 6.72 -37.36
C GLY A 288 -1.55 7.15 -37.26
N VAL A 289 -2.29 6.70 -36.23
CA VAL A 289 -3.66 7.15 -35.98
C VAL A 289 -3.66 8.62 -35.50
N PRO A 290 -4.58 9.48 -35.98
CA PRO A 290 -4.65 10.88 -35.53
C PRO A 290 -4.88 10.98 -34.02
N LEU A 291 -4.02 11.75 -33.34
CA LEU A 291 -4.16 12.04 -31.92
C LEU A 291 -4.94 13.34 -31.71
N SER A 292 -5.90 13.33 -30.80
CA SER A 292 -6.60 14.55 -30.39
C SER A 292 -5.62 15.57 -29.79
N SER A 293 -5.74 16.85 -30.19
CA SER A 293 -4.85 17.93 -29.71
C SER A 293 -4.88 18.08 -28.18
N LYS A 294 -6.02 17.81 -27.54
CA LYS A 294 -6.16 17.78 -26.07
C LYS A 294 -5.31 16.69 -25.39
N HIS A 295 -4.94 15.63 -26.09
CA HIS A 295 -4.19 14.50 -25.53
C HIS A 295 -2.68 14.57 -25.83
N TYR A 296 -2.21 15.61 -26.52
CA TYR A 296 -0.80 15.76 -26.90
C TYR A 296 0.14 15.80 -25.69
N ARG A 297 -0.20 16.55 -24.63
CA ARG A 297 0.61 16.61 -23.40
C ARG A 297 0.69 15.26 -22.68
N LYS A 298 -0.38 14.47 -22.73
CA LYS A 298 -0.43 13.11 -22.15
C LYS A 298 0.48 12.15 -22.93
N ARG A 299 0.50 12.24 -24.26
CA ARG A 299 1.50 11.52 -25.08
C ARG A 299 2.92 11.94 -24.76
N GLN A 300 3.20 13.24 -24.70
CA GLN A 300 4.53 13.76 -24.34
C GLN A 300 4.99 13.26 -22.95
N PHE A 301 4.08 13.15 -22.00
CA PHE A 301 4.37 12.54 -20.70
C PHE A 301 4.80 11.07 -20.85
N VAL A 302 4.04 10.25 -21.58
CA VAL A 302 4.39 8.84 -21.84
C VAL A 302 5.76 8.72 -22.50
N ASP A 303 6.02 9.54 -23.53
CA ASP A 303 7.30 9.57 -24.25
C ASP A 303 8.45 10.00 -23.34
N SER A 304 8.23 10.96 -22.45
CA SER A 304 9.22 11.42 -21.48
C SER A 304 9.58 10.33 -20.48
N VAL A 305 8.59 9.57 -20.00
CA VAL A 305 8.81 8.44 -19.10
C VAL A 305 9.60 7.33 -19.81
N LYS A 306 9.21 6.95 -21.03
CA LYS A 306 9.93 5.94 -21.84
C LYS A 306 11.38 6.36 -22.08
N LYS A 307 11.58 7.60 -22.57
CA LYS A 307 12.91 8.14 -22.86
C LYS A 307 13.79 8.12 -21.61
N ALA A 308 13.26 8.47 -20.45
CA ALA A 308 14.01 8.55 -19.20
C ALA A 308 14.52 7.18 -18.68
N LEU A 309 13.97 6.06 -19.12
CA LEU A 309 14.51 4.73 -18.80
C LEU A 309 15.79 4.40 -19.56
N VAL A 310 15.97 4.95 -20.76
CA VAL A 310 17.11 4.61 -21.62
C VAL A 310 18.42 5.10 -20.97
N PRO A 311 19.44 4.23 -20.82
CA PRO A 311 20.73 4.64 -20.28
C PRO A 311 21.32 5.83 -21.06
N HIS A 312 21.87 6.82 -20.34
CA HIS A 312 22.52 8.03 -20.89
C HIS A 312 21.60 9.08 -21.55
N SER A 313 20.28 8.88 -21.58
CA SER A 313 19.35 9.83 -22.22
C SER A 313 18.84 10.96 -21.30
N SER A 314 18.95 10.77 -19.97
CA SER A 314 18.26 11.59 -18.97
C SER A 314 19.05 11.72 -17.66
N SER A 315 18.63 12.65 -16.80
CA SER A 315 19.25 12.82 -15.48
C SER A 315 18.98 11.63 -14.55
N LYS A 316 19.85 11.39 -13.56
CA LYS A 316 19.68 10.31 -12.57
C LYS A 316 18.28 10.33 -11.94
N GLN A 317 17.81 11.48 -11.49
CA GLN A 317 16.48 11.62 -10.87
C GLN A 317 15.32 11.27 -11.82
N GLN A 318 15.43 11.61 -13.11
CA GLN A 318 14.43 11.25 -14.11
C GLN A 318 14.38 9.75 -14.36
N CYS A 319 15.56 9.12 -14.45
CA CYS A 319 15.66 7.67 -14.57
C CYS A 319 15.04 6.95 -13.37
N GLU A 320 15.27 7.45 -12.15
CA GLU A 320 14.69 6.90 -10.92
C GLU A 320 13.17 7.02 -10.88
N ALA A 321 12.63 8.18 -11.26
CA ALA A 321 11.18 8.40 -11.33
C ALA A 321 10.53 7.57 -12.45
N ALA A 322 11.20 7.45 -13.59
CA ALA A 322 10.77 6.59 -14.69
C ALA A 322 10.75 5.12 -14.27
N ALA A 323 11.78 4.64 -13.56
CA ALA A 323 11.84 3.28 -13.03
C ALA A 323 10.66 2.99 -12.10
N LEU A 324 10.39 3.88 -11.14
CA LEU A 324 9.22 3.75 -10.25
C LEU A 324 7.91 3.68 -11.05
N THR A 325 7.72 4.62 -11.97
CA THR A 325 6.52 4.74 -12.81
C THR A 325 6.31 3.50 -13.69
N CYS A 326 7.38 2.98 -14.29
CA CYS A 326 7.30 1.84 -15.19
C CYS A 326 7.13 0.51 -14.44
N VAL A 327 7.68 0.36 -13.23
CA VAL A 327 7.33 -0.78 -12.36
C VAL A 327 5.85 -0.73 -12.00
N ARG A 328 5.29 0.46 -11.68
CA ARG A 328 3.85 0.61 -11.44
C ARG A 328 3.04 0.18 -12.66
N LEU A 329 3.36 0.67 -13.84
CA LEU A 329 2.73 0.26 -15.10
C LEU A 329 2.82 -1.26 -15.35
N CYS A 330 4.00 -1.86 -15.20
CA CYS A 330 4.17 -3.31 -15.37
C CYS A 330 3.36 -4.10 -14.34
N LYS A 331 3.32 -3.65 -13.09
CA LYS A 331 2.47 -4.28 -12.07
C LYS A 331 1.00 -4.17 -12.44
N THR A 332 0.56 -3.00 -12.93
CA THR A 332 -0.84 -2.74 -13.33
C THR A 332 -1.28 -3.67 -14.44
N SER A 333 -0.43 -3.90 -15.44
CA SER A 333 -0.77 -4.80 -16.54
C SER A 333 -0.98 -6.25 -16.09
N THR A 334 -0.41 -6.68 -14.95
CA THR A 334 -0.66 -8.02 -14.39
C THR A 334 -2.10 -8.22 -13.90
N TYR A 335 -2.84 -7.14 -13.61
CA TYR A 335 -4.25 -7.21 -13.20
C TYR A 335 -5.19 -7.41 -14.37
N LEU A 336 -4.66 -7.45 -15.59
CA LEU A 336 -5.37 -7.81 -16.81
C LEU A 336 -4.96 -9.21 -17.23
N ASN A 337 -5.88 -9.91 -17.90
CA ASN A 337 -5.58 -11.23 -18.41
C ASN A 337 -4.56 -11.12 -19.55
N ILE A 338 -3.44 -11.81 -19.44
CA ILE A 338 -2.35 -11.80 -20.43
C ILE A 338 -2.80 -12.39 -21.77
N LEU A 339 -3.87 -13.20 -21.77
CA LEU A 339 -4.46 -13.77 -22.97
C LEU A 339 -5.31 -12.74 -23.77
N ASP A 340 -5.66 -11.59 -23.18
CA ASP A 340 -6.33 -10.50 -23.90
C ASP A 340 -5.29 -9.73 -24.74
N ASN A 341 -5.02 -10.23 -25.95
CA ASN A 341 -4.04 -9.66 -26.90
C ASN A 341 -4.30 -8.21 -27.29
N ASN A 342 -5.51 -7.68 -27.05
CA ASN A 342 -5.89 -6.30 -27.38
C ASN A 342 -5.68 -5.32 -26.21
N SER A 343 -5.08 -5.76 -25.09
CA SER A 343 -4.84 -4.89 -23.94
C SER A 343 -3.81 -3.81 -24.25
N ILE A 344 -4.26 -2.57 -24.39
CA ILE A 344 -3.39 -1.40 -24.64
C ILE A 344 -2.43 -1.17 -23.47
N VAL A 345 -2.88 -1.41 -22.23
CA VAL A 345 -2.04 -1.30 -21.03
C VAL A 345 -0.89 -2.31 -21.10
N PHE A 346 -1.16 -3.53 -21.60
CA PHE A 346 -0.13 -4.54 -21.80
C PHE A 346 0.84 -4.14 -22.90
N ALA A 347 0.37 -3.62 -24.04
CA ALA A 347 1.22 -3.11 -25.12
C ALA A 347 2.18 -2.01 -24.62
N LEU A 348 1.67 -1.07 -23.82
CA LEU A 348 2.50 -0.03 -23.20
C LEU A 348 3.53 -0.63 -22.22
N ALA A 349 3.12 -1.58 -21.36
CA ALA A 349 4.05 -2.25 -20.45
C ALA A 349 5.17 -3.03 -21.19
N GLN A 350 4.83 -3.73 -22.28
CA GLN A 350 5.81 -4.44 -23.11
C GLN A 350 6.85 -3.50 -23.72
N SER A 351 6.47 -2.27 -24.06
CA SER A 351 7.40 -1.28 -24.62
C SER A 351 8.49 -0.81 -23.64
N VAL A 352 8.32 -1.02 -22.34
CA VAL A 352 9.27 -0.54 -21.30
C VAL A 352 9.92 -1.65 -20.47
N ILE A 353 9.36 -2.86 -20.47
CA ILE A 353 9.77 -3.94 -19.54
C ILE A 353 11.22 -4.39 -19.74
N ASN A 354 11.73 -4.38 -20.98
CA ASN A 354 13.11 -4.78 -21.27
C ASN A 354 14.11 -3.75 -20.74
N ASP A 355 13.89 -2.46 -21.00
CA ASP A 355 14.74 -1.39 -20.47
C ASP A 355 14.74 -1.39 -18.94
N LEU A 356 13.57 -1.65 -18.35
CA LEU A 356 13.43 -1.74 -16.90
C LEU A 356 14.22 -2.90 -16.29
N LYS A 357 14.22 -4.08 -16.94
CA LYS A 357 15.04 -5.23 -16.51
C LYS A 357 16.53 -4.90 -16.59
N VAL A 358 16.96 -4.30 -17.72
CA VAL A 358 18.37 -3.90 -17.91
C VAL A 358 18.79 -2.86 -16.88
N LEU A 359 17.90 -1.95 -16.47
CA LEU A 359 18.17 -0.95 -15.46
C LEU A 359 18.25 -1.54 -14.04
N LEU A 360 17.24 -2.33 -13.64
CA LEU A 360 17.08 -2.79 -12.27
C LEU A 360 17.92 -4.03 -11.94
N PHE A 361 18.19 -4.90 -12.91
CA PHE A 361 18.91 -6.15 -12.72
C PHE A 361 20.25 -6.15 -13.45
N ASN A 362 21.00 -5.05 -13.37
CA ASN A 362 22.37 -4.97 -13.88
C ASN A 362 23.39 -5.29 -12.77
N PRO A 363 24.10 -6.43 -12.80
CA PRO A 363 25.06 -6.76 -11.75
C PRO A 363 26.31 -5.85 -11.75
N TYR A 364 26.65 -5.25 -12.90
CA TYR A 364 27.82 -4.37 -13.05
C TYR A 364 27.56 -2.95 -12.57
N LYS A 365 26.30 -2.51 -12.60
CA LYS A 365 25.86 -1.22 -12.10
C LYS A 365 24.55 -1.37 -11.32
N PRO A 366 24.62 -1.86 -10.06
CA PRO A 366 23.44 -2.09 -9.25
C PRO A 366 22.60 -0.83 -9.10
N PHE A 367 21.28 -0.97 -9.26
CA PHE A 367 20.36 0.15 -9.08
C PHE A 367 20.35 0.59 -7.61
N CYS A 368 20.62 1.88 -7.38
CA CYS A 368 20.59 2.48 -6.04
C CYS A 368 20.33 3.98 -6.17
N ARG A 369 19.23 4.45 -5.59
CA ARG A 369 18.87 5.86 -5.58
C ARG A 369 19.68 6.62 -4.53
N SER A 370 19.59 6.14 -3.29
CA SER A 370 20.32 6.65 -2.13
C SER A 370 20.44 5.58 -1.05
N GLN A 371 21.38 5.74 -0.11
CA GLN A 371 21.49 4.82 1.05
C GLN A 371 20.22 4.83 1.91
N ALA A 372 19.55 5.98 2.05
CA ALA A 372 18.31 6.12 2.83
C ALA A 372 17.10 5.41 2.20
N THR A 373 17.14 5.11 0.89
CA THR A 373 16.04 4.51 0.13
C THR A 373 16.26 3.03 -0.20
N ILE A 374 17.30 2.40 0.34
CA ILE A 374 17.70 1.04 -0.07
C ILE A 374 16.57 0.01 0.09
N THR A 375 15.79 0.09 1.17
CA THR A 375 14.63 -0.79 1.39
C THR A 375 13.56 -0.57 0.32
N GLN A 376 13.30 0.69 -0.04
CA GLN A 376 12.33 1.04 -1.09
C GLN A 376 12.80 0.59 -2.47
N ASP A 377 14.12 0.63 -2.73
CA ASP A 377 14.73 0.15 -3.97
C ASP A 377 14.58 -1.37 -4.08
N VAL A 378 14.78 -2.09 -2.98
CA VAL A 378 14.53 -3.54 -2.90
C VAL A 378 13.06 -3.86 -3.16
N ASP A 379 12.12 -3.16 -2.53
CA ASP A 379 10.68 -3.36 -2.76
C ASP A 379 10.29 -3.10 -4.22
N LEU A 380 10.86 -2.06 -4.83
CA LEU A 380 10.69 -1.74 -6.24
C LEU A 380 11.19 -2.88 -7.15
N MET A 381 12.37 -3.43 -6.85
CA MET A 381 12.93 -4.56 -7.60
C MET A 381 12.10 -5.82 -7.44
N ILE A 382 11.55 -6.10 -6.25
CA ILE A 382 10.65 -7.23 -6.03
C ILE A 382 9.36 -7.05 -6.83
N ASP A 383 8.75 -5.87 -6.80
CA ASP A 383 7.57 -5.55 -7.62
C ASP A 383 7.87 -5.75 -9.12
N CYS A 384 9.04 -5.31 -9.59
CA CYS A 384 9.46 -5.51 -10.97
C CYS A 384 9.62 -7.00 -11.31
N PHE A 385 10.31 -7.76 -10.47
CA PHE A 385 10.54 -9.20 -10.69
C PHE A 385 9.21 -9.96 -10.79
N VAL A 386 8.33 -9.74 -9.81
CA VAL A 386 7.02 -10.39 -9.78
C VAL A 386 6.18 -9.99 -10.98
N SER A 387 6.25 -8.73 -11.41
CA SER A 387 5.56 -8.27 -12.62
C SER A 387 6.12 -8.93 -13.89
N CYS A 388 7.44 -9.03 -14.03
CA CYS A 388 8.08 -9.73 -15.15
C CYS A 388 7.65 -11.20 -15.21
N PHE A 389 7.66 -11.89 -14.07
CA PHE A 389 7.21 -13.27 -13.96
C PHE A 389 5.74 -13.43 -14.36
N ARG A 390 4.87 -12.53 -13.89
CA ARG A 390 3.44 -12.59 -14.23
C ARG A 390 3.19 -12.30 -15.71
N ILE A 391 3.88 -11.32 -16.29
CA ILE A 391 3.73 -10.90 -17.69
C ILE A 391 4.26 -11.96 -18.66
N ASN A 392 5.44 -12.51 -18.40
CA ASN A 392 6.09 -13.49 -19.26
C ASN A 392 6.88 -14.49 -18.40
N PRO A 393 6.22 -15.54 -17.86
CA PRO A 393 6.83 -16.46 -16.90
C PRO A 393 8.00 -17.26 -17.47
N HIS A 394 8.09 -17.40 -18.79
CA HIS A 394 9.19 -18.10 -19.45
C HIS A 394 10.41 -17.21 -19.70
N ASN A 395 10.26 -15.88 -19.60
CA ASN A 395 11.39 -14.97 -19.68
C ASN A 395 12.17 -14.96 -18.36
N ASN A 396 13.21 -15.78 -18.31
CA ASN A 396 14.01 -16.03 -17.13
C ASN A 396 15.26 -15.12 -17.01
N GLU A 397 15.33 -13.99 -17.71
CA GLU A 397 16.52 -13.11 -17.67
C GLU A 397 16.82 -12.59 -16.26
N ALA A 398 15.83 -11.93 -15.62
CA ALA A 398 15.99 -11.42 -14.26
C ALA A 398 16.25 -12.56 -13.25
N LEU A 399 15.60 -13.71 -13.44
CA LEU A 399 15.81 -14.91 -12.64
C LEU A 399 17.26 -15.41 -12.73
N LYS A 400 17.81 -15.52 -13.94
CA LYS A 400 19.21 -15.95 -14.18
C LYS A 400 20.20 -15.00 -13.52
N VAL A 401 20.00 -13.69 -13.66
CA VAL A 401 20.87 -12.68 -13.02
C VAL A 401 20.84 -12.85 -11.50
N CYS A 402 19.66 -12.96 -10.89
CA CYS A 402 19.53 -13.06 -9.44
C CYS A 402 19.99 -14.42 -8.86
N LEU A 403 20.01 -15.49 -9.68
CA LEU A 403 20.50 -16.81 -9.27
C LEU A 403 22.02 -16.96 -9.32
N THR A 404 22.71 -16.12 -10.10
CA THR A 404 24.16 -16.25 -10.31
C THR A 404 24.92 -15.99 -9.00
N ALA A 405 25.74 -16.94 -8.55
CA ALA A 405 26.42 -16.89 -7.23
C ALA A 405 27.34 -15.66 -7.01
N GLY A 406 27.82 -15.04 -8.10
CA GLY A 406 28.62 -13.82 -8.07
C GLY A 406 27.80 -12.52 -8.03
N SER A 407 26.47 -12.59 -8.07
CA SER A 407 25.60 -11.42 -8.04
C SER A 407 25.57 -10.76 -6.66
N PRO A 408 25.21 -9.46 -6.58
CA PRO A 408 25.06 -8.77 -5.30
C PRO A 408 24.05 -9.48 -4.37
N SER A 409 24.32 -9.50 -3.06
CA SER A 409 23.42 -10.13 -2.07
C SER A 409 22.00 -9.56 -2.09
N THR A 410 21.86 -8.29 -2.46
CA THR A 410 20.56 -7.65 -2.67
C THR A 410 19.73 -8.38 -3.72
N TYR A 411 20.33 -8.90 -4.80
CA TYR A 411 19.61 -9.61 -5.85
C TYR A 411 19.14 -10.98 -5.38
N HIS A 412 19.95 -11.67 -4.59
CA HIS A 412 19.52 -12.91 -3.93
C HIS A 412 18.35 -12.67 -2.96
N PHE A 413 18.40 -11.57 -2.20
CA PHE A 413 17.30 -11.19 -1.31
C PHE A 413 16.02 -10.85 -2.09
N VAL A 414 16.13 -10.04 -3.16
CA VAL A 414 15.02 -9.74 -4.08
C VAL A 414 14.43 -11.03 -4.64
N LEU A 415 15.25 -11.98 -5.08
CA LEU A 415 14.80 -13.26 -5.62
C LEU A 415 13.97 -14.04 -4.59
N VAL A 416 14.50 -14.26 -3.38
CA VAL A 416 13.80 -15.00 -2.33
C VAL A 416 12.49 -14.33 -1.97
N CYS A 417 12.49 -13.01 -1.77
CA CYS A 417 11.29 -12.24 -1.45
C CYS A 417 10.26 -12.27 -2.60
N SER A 418 10.71 -12.25 -3.85
CA SER A 418 9.83 -12.34 -5.03
C SER A 418 9.15 -13.71 -5.11
N LEU A 419 9.92 -14.80 -4.97
CA LEU A 419 9.38 -16.16 -4.99
C LEU A 419 8.41 -16.38 -3.82
N HIS A 420 8.77 -15.91 -2.62
CA HIS A 420 7.87 -15.94 -1.47
C HIS A 420 6.55 -15.21 -1.75
N ARG A 421 6.60 -14.02 -2.38
CA ARG A 421 5.40 -13.25 -2.74
C ARG A 421 4.55 -13.96 -3.79
N ILE A 422 5.17 -14.58 -4.81
CA ILE A 422 4.45 -15.37 -5.82
C ILE A 422 3.70 -16.54 -5.17
N ILE A 423 4.27 -17.17 -4.14
CA ILE A 423 3.66 -18.31 -3.44
C ILE A 423 2.57 -17.89 -2.46
N THR A 424 2.79 -16.81 -1.69
CA THR A 424 1.94 -16.45 -0.56
C THR A 424 0.82 -15.47 -0.89
N GLN A 425 0.96 -14.67 -1.95
CA GLN A 425 -0.07 -13.71 -2.33
C GLN A 425 -1.31 -14.43 -2.92
N PRO A 426 -2.54 -14.03 -2.54
CA PRO A 426 -3.75 -14.49 -3.21
C PRO A 426 -3.67 -14.29 -4.73
N ARG A 427 -3.89 -15.36 -5.49
CA ARG A 427 -3.61 -15.40 -6.93
C ARG A 427 -4.84 -15.05 -7.76
N LEU A 428 -4.69 -14.17 -8.76
CA LEU A 428 -5.68 -14.02 -9.84
C LEU A 428 -5.65 -15.27 -10.73
N SER A 429 -6.80 -15.71 -11.25
CA SER A 429 -6.89 -17.02 -11.92
C SER A 429 -5.91 -17.22 -13.08
N TRP A 430 -5.56 -16.14 -13.78
CA TRP A 430 -4.62 -16.11 -14.91
C TRP A 430 -3.15 -15.88 -14.53
N TRP A 431 -2.83 -15.56 -13.28
CA TRP A 431 -1.42 -15.42 -12.89
C TRP A 431 -0.71 -16.78 -12.96
N PRO A 432 0.51 -16.85 -13.52
CA PRO A 432 1.24 -18.10 -13.65
C PRO A 432 1.56 -18.72 -12.28
N GLN A 433 1.68 -20.04 -12.28
CA GLN A 433 2.11 -20.80 -11.10
C GLN A 433 3.63 -20.86 -11.00
N ILE A 434 4.13 -21.15 -9.80
CA ILE A 434 5.57 -21.17 -9.50
C ILE A 434 6.32 -22.37 -10.11
N ASP A 435 5.59 -23.34 -10.63
CA ASP A 435 6.11 -24.56 -11.27
C ASP A 435 7.12 -24.28 -12.38
N VAL A 436 6.97 -23.18 -13.11
CA VAL A 436 7.94 -22.73 -14.14
C VAL A 436 9.36 -22.55 -13.58
N VAL A 437 9.48 -22.24 -12.27
CA VAL A 437 10.76 -22.04 -11.58
C VAL A 437 11.35 -23.36 -11.04
N TYR A 438 10.60 -24.47 -11.02
CA TYR A 438 11.09 -25.74 -10.45
C TYR A 438 12.30 -26.31 -11.19
N SER A 439 12.45 -25.99 -12.48
CA SER A 439 13.67 -26.30 -13.25
C SER A 439 14.95 -25.67 -12.64
N LYS A 440 14.80 -24.66 -11.77
CA LYS A 440 15.87 -23.93 -11.08
C LYS A 440 16.00 -24.27 -9.58
N ALA A 441 15.31 -25.31 -9.13
CA ALA A 441 15.32 -25.72 -7.72
C ALA A 441 16.69 -26.18 -7.22
N HIS A 442 17.56 -26.67 -8.09
CA HIS A 442 18.93 -27.03 -7.71
C HIS A 442 19.78 -25.79 -7.45
N GLU A 443 19.79 -24.81 -8.37
CA GLU A 443 20.52 -23.55 -8.18
C GLU A 443 20.03 -22.80 -6.93
N LEU A 444 18.72 -22.79 -6.66
CA LEU A 444 18.15 -22.18 -5.45
C LEU A 444 18.64 -22.85 -4.15
N ARG A 445 18.72 -24.19 -4.13
CA ARG A 445 19.26 -24.93 -2.98
C ARG A 445 20.75 -24.65 -2.78
N SER A 446 21.52 -24.59 -3.86
CA SER A 446 22.94 -24.22 -3.80
C SER A 446 23.12 -22.82 -3.21
N LEU A 447 22.34 -21.85 -3.70
CA LEU A 447 22.38 -20.47 -3.22
C LEU A 447 22.07 -20.38 -1.72
N PHE A 448 21.09 -21.15 -1.25
CA PHE A 448 20.74 -21.23 0.17
C PHE A 448 21.89 -21.82 1.00
N THR A 449 22.47 -22.95 0.58
CA THR A 449 23.60 -23.59 1.26
C THR A 449 24.83 -22.67 1.32
N ASP A 450 25.13 -21.95 0.24
CA ASP A 450 26.23 -20.97 0.20
C ASP A 450 25.98 -19.82 1.17
N THR A 451 24.76 -19.31 1.24
CA THR A 451 24.36 -18.23 2.15
C THR A 451 24.45 -18.69 3.60
N LEU A 452 23.98 -19.90 3.91
CA LEU A 452 24.05 -20.49 5.24
C LEU A 452 25.50 -20.68 5.69
N THR A 453 26.36 -21.20 4.81
CA THR A 453 27.79 -21.40 5.10
C THR A 453 28.50 -20.08 5.39
N LYS A 454 28.22 -19.04 4.57
CA LYS A 454 28.75 -17.68 4.78
C LYS A 454 28.24 -17.10 6.11
N SER A 455 26.97 -17.27 6.45
CA SER A 455 26.40 -16.79 7.71
C SER A 455 27.05 -17.45 8.92
N ASN A 456 27.17 -18.78 8.93
CA ASN A 456 27.81 -19.54 10.00
C ASN A 456 29.28 -19.11 10.18
N SER A 457 30.03 -18.95 9.09
CA SER A 457 31.43 -18.50 9.16
C SER A 457 31.61 -17.11 9.78
N ARG A 458 30.63 -16.21 9.61
CA ARG A 458 30.65 -14.87 10.23
C ARG A 458 30.34 -14.94 11.73
N LEU A 459 29.39 -15.78 12.13
CA LEU A 459 29.09 -16.07 13.53
C LEU A 459 30.32 -16.62 14.25
N TYR A 460 31.03 -17.60 13.66
CA TYR A 460 32.26 -18.12 14.26
C TYR A 460 33.36 -17.05 14.43
N LYS A 461 33.51 -16.11 13.49
CA LYS A 461 34.47 -15.00 13.60
C LYS A 461 34.07 -13.96 14.67
N SER A 462 32.79 -13.80 14.99
CA SER A 462 32.35 -12.94 16.09
C SER A 462 32.51 -13.56 17.48
N TYR A 463 32.74 -14.87 17.58
CA TYR A 463 32.96 -15.58 18.85
C TYR A 463 34.43 -15.88 19.16
N THR A 464 35.36 -15.60 18.26
CA THR A 464 36.80 -15.63 18.56
C THR A 464 37.19 -14.30 19.22
N PRO A 465 37.59 -14.28 20.51
CA PRO A 465 38.17 -13.08 21.11
C PRO A 465 39.44 -12.74 20.32
N THR A 466 39.58 -11.47 19.95
CA THR A 466 40.88 -10.92 19.58
C THR A 466 41.78 -11.05 20.81
N ASN A 467 42.60 -12.11 20.84
CA ASN A 467 43.79 -12.10 21.68
C ASN A 467 44.74 -11.09 21.05
N ASP A 468 44.62 -9.84 21.52
CA ASP A 468 45.62 -8.81 21.28
C ASP A 468 46.95 -9.28 21.90
N THR A 469 47.98 -9.38 21.07
CA THR A 469 49.39 -9.43 21.46
C THR A 469 50.00 -8.05 21.33
#